data_AF-A0A4R6DCR5-F1
#
_entry.id   AF-A0A4R6DCR5-F1
#
_cell.length_a   1.000
_cell.length_b   1.000
_cell.length_c   1.000
_cell.angle_alpha   90.00
_cell.angle_beta   90.00
_cell.angle_gamma   90.00
#
_symmetry.space_group_name_H-M   'P 1'
#
loop_
_entity.id
_entity.type
_entity.pdbx_description
1 polymer ?
#
loop_
_entity_poly.entity_id
_entity_poly.type
_entity_poly.pdbx_seq_one_letter_code
_entity_poly.pdbx_strand_id
1 'polypeptide(L)' 'MPVLYLAQGEGRLAPTGALIQGRELTLITGGTLANSGTLRATENLSAAATTVVNAGLMQA' A
#
# COMPACT_ATOMS: atom_id res chain seq x y z
N MET A 1 -35.79 2.59 17.18
CA MET A 1 -34.54 3.13 17.75
C MET A 1 -33.44 2.93 16.71
N PRO A 2 -32.70 3.97 16.24
CA PRO A 2 -31.60 3.76 15.29
C PRO A 2 -30.31 3.40 16.03
N VAL A 3 -29.52 2.48 15.47
CA VAL A 3 -28.22 2.07 16.04
C VAL A 3 -27.12 2.61 15.13
N LEU A 4 -26.15 3.30 15.72
CA LEU A 4 -24.98 3.86 15.05
C LEU A 4 -23.85 2.82 15.04
N TYR A 5 -23.45 2.33 13.86
CA TYR A 5 -22.26 1.50 13.71
C TYR A 5 -21.09 2.36 13.22
N LEU A 6 -20.11 2.58 14.10
CA LEU A 6 -18.82 3.15 13.73
C LEU A 6 -17.92 1.99 13.31
N ALA A 7 -17.70 1.82 12.01
CA ALA A 7 -16.61 0.98 11.54
C ALA A 7 -15.29 1.66 11.94
N GLN A 8 -14.58 1.05 12.88
CA GLN A 8 -13.25 1.48 13.28
C GLN A 8 -12.37 1.53 12.02
N GLY A 9 -11.98 2.73 11.60
CA GLY A 9 -11.17 2.97 10.42
C GLY A 9 -9.69 2.59 10.60
N GLU A 10 -9.37 1.67 11.50
CA GLU A 10 -8.05 1.04 11.60
C GLU A 10 -7.82 0.27 10.30
N GLY A 11 -7.05 0.86 9.38
CA GLY A 11 -6.82 0.33 8.03
C GLY A 11 -7.63 0.98 6.90
N ARG A 12 -8.50 1.97 7.18
CA ARG A 12 -8.99 2.89 6.14
C ARG A 12 -7.85 3.86 5.84
N LEU A 13 -7.02 3.45 4.87
CA LEU A 13 -6.08 4.27 4.09
C LEU A 13 -5.89 5.69 4.64
N ALA A 14 -4.72 5.94 5.22
CA ALA A 14 -4.24 7.29 5.47
C ALA A 14 -4.48 8.17 4.21
N PRO A 15 -4.54 9.52 4.34
CA PRO A 15 -5.00 10.46 3.31
C PRO A 15 -4.33 10.40 1.91
N THR A 16 -3.42 9.46 1.67
CA THR A 16 -2.73 9.18 0.41
C THR A 16 -3.45 8.16 -0.50
N GLY A 17 -4.48 7.45 -0.01
CA GLY A 17 -5.60 6.89 -0.81
C GLY A 17 -5.39 5.59 -1.61
N ALA A 18 -4.19 5.19 -2.02
CA ALA A 18 -3.99 3.97 -2.81
C ALA A 18 -3.54 2.77 -1.94
N LEU A 19 -4.31 1.68 -1.95
CA LEU A 19 -3.90 0.41 -1.34
C LEU A 19 -3.68 -0.64 -2.44
N ILE A 20 -2.49 -1.21 -2.49
CA ILE A 20 -2.16 -2.37 -3.30
C ILE A 20 -1.83 -3.51 -2.34
N GLN A 21 -2.66 -4.56 -2.32
CA GLN A 21 -2.37 -5.77 -1.53
C GLN A 21 -2.33 -7.00 -2.41
N GLY A 22 -1.45 -7.93 -2.07
CA GLY A 22 -1.35 -9.25 -2.69
C GLY A 22 -0.62 -10.21 -1.77
N ARG A 23 -0.63 -11.51 -2.11
CA ARG A 23 0.24 -12.48 -1.45
C ARG A 23 1.69 -12.29 -1.91
N GLU A 24 1.84 -12.19 -3.22
CA GLU A 24 3.07 -11.89 -3.94
C GLU A 24 2.87 -10.55 -4.65
N LEU A 25 3.81 -9.63 -4.53
CA LEU A 25 3.76 -8.34 -5.22
C LEU A 25 5.11 -8.07 -5.90
N THR A 26 5.07 -7.87 -7.22
CA THR A 26 6.24 -7.52 -8.03
C THR A 26 5.96 -6.22 -8.76
N LEU A 27 6.74 -5.18 -8.48
CA LEU A 27 6.65 -3.87 -9.14
C LEU A 27 7.85 -3.68 -10.05
N ILE A 28 7.62 -3.39 -11.32
CA ILE A 28 8.67 -3.16 -12.30
C ILE A 28 8.42 -1.80 -12.95
N THR A 29 9.41 -0.91 -12.87
CA THR A 29 9.38 0.40 -13.50
C THR A 29 10.74 0.69 -14.11
N GLY A 30 10.75 1.27 -15.33
CA GLY A 30 11.98 1.66 -16.03
C GLY A 30 12.64 2.93 -15.47
N GLY A 31 12.13 3.46 -14.36
CA GLY A 31 12.65 4.67 -13.72
C GLY A 31 12.32 4.70 -12.24
N THR A 32 11.46 5.64 -11.83
CA THR A 32 11.12 5.82 -10.42
C THR A 32 9.86 5.04 -10.04
N LEU A 33 9.92 4.29 -8.94
CA LEU A 33 8.76 3.81 -8.21
C LEU A 33 8.44 4.83 -7.11
N ALA A 34 7.37 5.62 -7.28
CA ALA A 34 6.91 6.59 -6.29
C ALA A 34 5.66 6.04 -5.57
N ASN A 35 5.83 5.52 -4.35
CA ASN A 35 4.72 5.07 -3.51
C ASN A 35 4.39 6.13 -2.46
N SER A 36 3.16 6.64 -2.48
CA SER A 36 2.60 7.47 -1.40
C SER A 36 1.55 6.71 -0.58
N GLY A 37 1.05 5.58 -1.09
CA GLY A 37 0.00 4.77 -0.49
C GLY A 37 0.54 3.57 0.31
N THR A 38 -0.23 2.50 0.38
CA THR A 38 0.18 1.25 1.04
C THR A 38 0.42 0.15 0.02
N LEU A 39 1.60 -0.45 0.05
CA LEU A 39 1.93 -1.71 -0.62
C LEU A 39 2.03 -2.80 0.46
N ARG A 40 1.16 -3.82 0.42
CA ARG A 40 1.17 -4.93 1.37
C ARG A 40 1.25 -6.27 0.64
N ALA A 41 2.41 -6.91 0.68
CA ALA A 41 2.52 -8.33 0.42
C ALA A 41 2.24 -9.12 1.70
N THR A 42 1.81 -10.38 1.59
CA THR A 42 1.73 -11.29 2.75
C THR A 42 2.77 -12.39 2.70
N GLU A 43 3.52 -12.51 1.61
CA GLU A 43 4.60 -13.50 1.43
C GLU A 43 5.84 -12.85 0.80
N ASN A 44 5.76 -12.31 -0.42
CA ASN A 44 6.91 -11.58 -1.02
C ASN A 44 6.53 -10.24 -1.65
N LEU A 45 7.43 -9.27 -1.45
CA LEU A 45 7.41 -7.97 -2.13
C LEU A 45 8.75 -7.73 -2.83
N SER A 46 8.73 -7.63 -4.16
CA SER A 46 9.89 -7.27 -4.96
C SER A 46 9.63 -6.01 -5.78
N ALA A 47 10.64 -5.15 -5.90
CA ALA A 47 10.59 -3.94 -6.70
C ALA A 47 11.86 -3.80 -7.55
N ALA A 48 11.68 -3.74 -8.87
CA ALA A 48 12.72 -3.44 -9.83
C ALA A 48 12.50 -2.01 -10.36
N ALA A 49 13.33 -1.08 -9.90
CA ALA A 49 13.27 0.32 -10.25
C ALA A 49 14.68 0.92 -10.22
N THR A 50 14.92 1.96 -11.03
CA THR A 50 16.14 2.77 -10.93
C THR A 50 16.16 3.59 -9.64
N THR A 51 15.00 4.05 -9.19
CA THR A 51 14.86 4.83 -7.96
C THR A 51 13.57 4.44 -7.26
N VAL A 52 13.62 4.27 -5.93
CA VAL A 52 12.44 4.01 -5.12
C VAL A 52 12.25 5.19 -4.18
N VAL A 53 11.14 5.91 -4.36
CA VAL A 53 10.68 6.96 -3.46
C VAL A 53 9.45 6.44 -2.73
N ASN A 54 9.60 6.11 -1.46
CA ASN A 54 8.50 5.63 -0.63
C ASN A 54 8.17 6.67 0.44
N ALA A 55 7.03 7.33 0.28
CA ALA A 55 6.41 8.23 1.26
C ALA A 55 5.19 7.60 1.96
N GLY A 56 4.87 6.34 1.62
CA GLY A 56 3.78 5.56 2.20
C GLY A 56 4.26 4.30 2.92
N LEU A 57 3.35 3.36 3.17
CA LEU A 57 3.64 2.10 3.84
C LEU A 57 4.07 1.03 2.83
N MET A 58 5.15 0.32 3.12
CA MET A 58 5.62 -0.81 2.33
C MET A 58 5.90 -1.98 3.28
N GLN A 59 5.14 -3.06 3.14
CA GLN A 59 5.18 -4.23 4.03
C GLN A 59 5.12 -5.53 3.22
N ALA A 60 5.83 -6.54 3.72
CA ALA A 60 5.83 -7.91 3.23
C ALA A 60 5.69 -8.85 4.43
#